data_AF-A0A8D8GGM6-F1
#
_entry.id   AF-A0A8D8GGM6-F1
#
_cell.length_a   1.000
_cell.length_b   1.000
_cell.length_c   1.000
_cell.angle_alpha   90.00
_cell.angle_beta   90.00
_cell.angle_gamma   90.00
#
_symmetry.space_group_name_H-M   'P 1'
#
loop_
_entity.id
_entity.type
_entity.pdbx_description
1 polymer ?
#
loop_
_entity_poly.entity_id
_entity_poly.type
_entity_poly.pdbx_seq_one_letter_code
_entity_poly.pdbx_strand_id
1 'polypeptide(L)'
;IRTEKKDIRNFRRRTVRTERTTTDEDDRTLPNVECMKHNGLPGQQLKMDLQRLLKVFRVVAFTWVCLAATCCVRLADARIGYFWHITDLHFDSYYTTKGDIFRSCWENEHHSGTSNTKRPGPYGDHMCDSPWSLLESATQAMKSKQGDNVEFVLWTGDGLSHSARRLHEPNR
;
A
#
# COMPACT_ATOMS: atom_id res chain seq x y z
N ILE A 1 27.43 6.69 3.20
CA ILE A 1 28.56 5.73 3.12
C ILE A 1 28.74 5.33 1.65
N ARG A 2 29.95 5.56 1.11
CA ARG A 2 30.54 5.04 -0.14
C ARG A 2 29.61 4.41 -1.19
N THR A 3 29.15 5.21 -2.14
CA THR A 3 28.98 4.76 -3.53
C THR A 3 30.35 4.70 -4.20
N GLU A 4 30.55 3.82 -5.19
CA GLU A 4 31.81 3.76 -5.94
C GLU A 4 31.55 3.56 -7.44
N LYS A 5 32.46 4.09 -8.28
CA LYS A 5 32.24 4.31 -9.72
C LYS A 5 32.96 3.26 -10.58
N LYS A 6 32.55 3.17 -11.84
CA LYS A 6 33.38 2.64 -12.94
C LYS A 6 34.75 3.34 -12.96
N ASP A 7 35.76 2.63 -13.45
CA ASP A 7 36.90 3.25 -14.13
C ASP A 7 37.30 2.44 -15.38
N ILE A 8 37.98 3.09 -16.32
CA ILE A 8 38.37 2.55 -17.64
C ILE A 8 39.81 2.99 -17.94
N ARG A 9 40.69 2.04 -18.29
CA ARG A 9 41.98 2.24 -19.02
C ARG A 9 42.46 0.85 -19.52
N ASN A 10 42.75 0.51 -20.78
CA ASN A 10 43.23 1.18 -22.01
C ASN A 10 44.77 1.10 -22.22
N PHE A 11 45.20 0.65 -23.43
CA PHE A 11 46.56 0.76 -24.02
C PHE A 11 47.68 -0.15 -23.43
N ARG A 12 48.63 -0.78 -24.17
CA ARG A 12 49.43 -0.35 -25.36
C ARG A 12 50.11 -1.55 -26.11
N ARG A 13 50.72 -1.31 -27.30
CA ARG A 13 51.38 -2.28 -28.23
C ARG A 13 52.89 -2.54 -27.99
N ARG A 14 53.40 -3.71 -28.47
CA ARG A 14 54.74 -4.06 -29.05
C ARG A 14 54.70 -5.55 -29.53
N THR A 15 55.33 -6.11 -30.58
CA THR A 15 56.28 -5.70 -31.66
C THR A 15 57.76 -5.57 -31.24
N VAL A 16 58.81 -6.15 -31.88
CA VAL A 16 59.03 -6.91 -33.17
C VAL A 16 59.76 -8.26 -32.89
N ARG A 17 59.94 -9.24 -33.82
CA ARG A 17 61.06 -9.45 -34.80
C ARG A 17 60.95 -10.93 -35.31
N THR A 18 60.94 -11.34 -36.59
CA THR A 18 61.91 -11.37 -37.72
C THR A 18 63.05 -12.40 -37.61
N GLU A 19 63.06 -13.43 -38.49
CA GLU A 19 64.28 -14.13 -38.94
C GLU A 19 64.09 -14.81 -40.33
N ARG A 20 65.14 -15.32 -40.99
CA ARG A 20 65.21 -15.53 -42.46
C ARG A 20 66.34 -16.48 -42.95
N THR A 21 65.98 -17.52 -43.74
CA THR A 21 66.80 -18.30 -44.71
C THR A 21 65.82 -19.11 -45.61
N THR A 22 65.85 -19.17 -46.95
CA THR A 22 66.79 -19.86 -47.90
C THR A 22 66.93 -21.36 -47.62
N THR A 23 66.91 -22.30 -48.59
CA THR A 23 67.40 -22.28 -49.99
C THR A 23 66.40 -22.85 -51.04
N ASP A 24 66.88 -23.52 -52.11
CA ASP A 24 66.33 -23.58 -53.48
C ASP A 24 66.00 -25.02 -53.99
N GLU A 25 65.67 -25.13 -55.28
CA GLU A 25 65.72 -26.31 -56.20
C GLU A 25 64.60 -27.40 -56.22
N ASP A 26 63.74 -27.25 -57.25
CA ASP A 26 63.28 -28.19 -58.31
C ASP A 26 63.07 -29.71 -58.05
N ASP A 27 61.85 -30.22 -58.33
CA ASP A 27 61.56 -31.17 -59.43
C ASP A 27 60.02 -31.32 -59.64
N ARG A 28 59.59 -31.94 -60.74
CA ARG A 28 58.20 -32.09 -61.18
C ARG A 28 57.65 -33.49 -60.88
N THR A 29 56.45 -33.57 -60.30
CA THR A 29 55.44 -34.57 -60.74
C THR A 29 54.04 -34.20 -60.27
N LEU A 30 53.05 -34.35 -61.15
CA LEU A 30 51.63 -34.34 -60.79
C LEU A 30 51.20 -35.75 -60.37
N PRO A 31 50.29 -35.84 -59.38
CA PRO A 31 49.08 -36.62 -59.66
C PRO A 31 47.79 -35.95 -59.17
N ASN A 32 46.75 -36.06 -60.01
CA ASN A 32 45.32 -36.12 -59.70
C ASN A 32 44.80 -35.34 -58.47
N VAL A 33 44.31 -34.12 -58.70
CA VAL A 33 43.40 -33.43 -57.77
C VAL A 33 41.96 -33.85 -58.07
N GLU A 34 41.40 -34.76 -57.26
CA GLU A 34 39.97 -35.07 -57.27
C GLU A 34 39.24 -34.29 -56.16
N CYS A 35 37.93 -34.06 -56.36
CA CYS A 35 36.96 -33.51 -55.42
C CYS A 35 37.13 -32.05 -54.94
N MET A 36 36.24 -31.19 -55.46
CA MET A 36 35.47 -30.29 -54.58
C MET A 36 34.04 -30.10 -55.12
N LYS A 37 33.09 -30.89 -54.61
CA LYS A 37 31.65 -30.62 -54.81
C LYS A 37 31.25 -29.41 -53.96
N HIS A 38 30.74 -28.36 -54.59
CA HIS A 38 30.09 -27.25 -53.89
C HIS A 38 28.78 -27.71 -53.25
N ASN A 39 28.86 -28.15 -51.99
CA ASN A 39 27.71 -28.52 -51.18
C ASN A 39 27.17 -27.30 -50.40
N GLY A 40 25.86 -27.06 -50.49
CA GLY A 40 25.12 -26.19 -49.58
C GLY A 40 24.82 -24.77 -50.08
N LEU A 41 23.54 -24.48 -50.33
CA LEU A 41 23.05 -23.10 -50.45
C LEU A 41 23.03 -22.44 -49.05
N PRO A 42 23.41 -21.15 -48.90
CA PRO A 42 23.45 -20.45 -47.62
C PRO A 42 22.07 -20.24 -46.94
N GLY A 43 20.97 -20.52 -47.65
CA GLY A 43 19.60 -20.28 -47.17
C GLY A 43 19.13 -21.15 -46.00
N GLN A 44 19.84 -22.23 -45.64
CA GLN A 44 19.47 -23.05 -44.47
C GLN A 44 19.99 -22.45 -43.15
N GLN A 45 21.25 -22.04 -43.09
CA GLN A 45 21.82 -21.40 -41.90
C GLN A 45 21.07 -20.10 -41.56
N LEU A 46 20.80 -19.25 -42.55
CA LEU A 46 20.07 -18.00 -42.36
C LEU A 46 18.65 -18.23 -41.81
N LYS A 47 17.98 -19.32 -42.21
CA LYS A 47 16.68 -19.72 -41.65
C LYS A 47 16.79 -20.21 -40.21
N MET A 48 17.86 -20.93 -39.85
CA MET A 48 18.11 -21.38 -38.48
C MET A 48 18.39 -20.21 -37.54
N ASP A 49 19.18 -19.23 -37.95
CA ASP A 49 19.44 -18.03 -37.14
C ASP A 49 18.20 -17.12 -37.05
N LEU A 50 17.44 -16.94 -38.13
CA LEU A 50 16.15 -16.22 -38.06
C LEU A 50 15.14 -16.92 -37.13
N GLN A 51 15.06 -18.25 -37.16
CA GLN A 51 14.25 -19.05 -36.23
C GLN A 51 14.70 -18.89 -34.77
N ARG A 52 16.01 -18.80 -34.50
CA ARG A 52 16.56 -18.55 -33.16
C ARG A 52 16.26 -17.13 -32.70
N LEU A 53 16.50 -16.12 -33.54
CA LEU A 53 16.16 -14.71 -33.29
C LEU A 53 14.67 -14.55 -32.97
N LEU A 54 13.78 -15.10 -33.78
CA LEU A 54 12.33 -15.01 -33.54
C LEU A 54 11.89 -15.71 -32.23
N LYS A 55 12.57 -16.78 -31.81
CA LYS A 55 12.33 -17.42 -30.50
C LYS A 55 12.81 -16.54 -29.36
N VAL A 56 14.02 -15.98 -29.45
CA VAL A 56 14.57 -15.05 -28.45
C VAL A 56 13.70 -13.80 -28.33
N PHE A 57 13.33 -13.16 -29.45
CA PHE A 57 12.42 -12.01 -29.46
C PHE A 57 11.06 -12.33 -28.84
N ARG A 58 10.48 -13.52 -29.08
CA ARG A 58 9.21 -13.92 -28.43
C ARG A 58 9.36 -14.13 -26.92
N VAL A 59 10.45 -14.75 -26.46
CA VAL A 59 10.72 -14.91 -25.01
C VAL A 59 10.99 -13.56 -24.34
N VAL A 60 11.77 -12.68 -24.96
CA VAL A 60 12.03 -11.32 -24.46
C VAL A 60 10.75 -10.50 -24.44
N ALA A 61 9.96 -10.47 -25.52
CA ALA A 61 8.69 -9.76 -25.54
C ALA A 61 7.70 -10.29 -24.49
N PHE A 62 7.58 -11.61 -24.34
CA PHE A 62 6.70 -12.22 -23.34
C PHE A 62 7.15 -11.88 -21.91
N THR A 63 8.45 -11.98 -21.61
CA THR A 63 8.97 -11.60 -20.28
C THR A 63 8.76 -10.11 -19.98
N TRP A 64 8.99 -9.21 -20.94
CA TRP A 64 8.67 -7.78 -20.78
C TRP A 64 7.17 -7.53 -20.57
N VAL A 65 6.28 -8.23 -21.30
CA VAL A 65 4.82 -8.14 -21.10
C VAL A 65 4.41 -8.63 -19.71
N CYS A 66 4.97 -9.75 -19.23
CA CYS A 66 4.72 -10.23 -17.86
C CYS A 66 5.25 -9.26 -16.78
N LEU A 67 6.41 -8.66 -16.99
CA LEU A 67 7.03 -7.71 -16.06
C LEU A 67 6.25 -6.38 -16.03
N ALA A 68 5.79 -5.90 -17.18
CA ALA A 68 4.88 -4.76 -17.28
C ALA A 68 3.53 -5.04 -16.62
N ALA A 69 2.90 -6.19 -16.92
CA ALA A 69 1.61 -6.56 -16.34
C ALA A 69 1.66 -6.70 -14.81
N THR A 70 2.70 -7.37 -14.27
CA THR A 70 2.89 -7.49 -12.82
C THR A 70 3.22 -6.15 -12.17
N CYS A 71 3.92 -5.24 -12.85
CA CYS A 71 4.10 -3.86 -12.39
C CYS A 71 2.77 -3.10 -12.32
N CYS A 72 1.95 -3.13 -13.39
CA CYS A 72 0.65 -2.47 -13.42
C CYS A 72 -0.30 -2.98 -12.32
N VAL A 73 -0.33 -4.29 -12.06
CA VAL A 73 -1.11 -4.88 -10.95
C VAL A 73 -0.63 -4.39 -9.57
N ARG A 74 0.68 -4.11 -9.41
CA ARG A 74 1.23 -3.54 -8.16
C ARG A 74 0.97 -2.04 -7.99
N LEU A 75 0.65 -1.32 -9.06
CA LEU A 75 0.30 0.10 -9.02
C LEU A 75 -1.20 0.34 -8.75
N ALA A 76 -2.05 -0.68 -8.94
CA ALA A 76 -3.49 -0.62 -8.72
C ALA A 76 -3.91 -0.97 -7.27
N ASP A 77 -3.20 -0.43 -6.27
CA ASP A 77 -3.52 -0.60 -4.84
C ASP A 77 -4.74 0.27 -4.45
N ALA A 78 -5.94 -0.21 -4.84
CA ALA A 78 -7.21 0.44 -4.54
C ALA A 78 -7.57 0.32 -3.06
N ARG A 79 -7.08 1.24 -2.24
CA ARG A 79 -7.31 1.24 -0.78
C ARG A 79 -8.75 1.60 -0.44
N ILE A 80 -9.29 0.87 0.54
CA ILE A 80 -10.60 1.14 1.13
C ILE A 80 -10.38 2.07 2.33
N GLY A 81 -10.75 3.33 2.15
CA GLY A 81 -10.83 4.31 3.23
C GLY A 81 -12.05 4.12 4.10
N TYR A 82 -11.96 4.49 5.38
CA TYR A 82 -13.07 4.49 6.34
C TYR A 82 -13.08 5.81 7.12
N PHE A 83 -14.28 6.21 7.55
CA PHE A 83 -14.47 7.33 8.48
C PHE A 83 -15.48 6.93 9.57
N TRP A 84 -15.34 7.51 10.75
CA TRP A 84 -16.38 7.42 11.79
C TRP A 84 -17.36 8.58 11.62
N HIS A 85 -18.66 8.32 11.77
CA HIS A 85 -19.69 9.36 11.91
C HIS A 85 -20.20 9.34 13.36
N ILE A 86 -20.16 10.50 14.00
CA ILE A 86 -20.56 10.74 15.39
C ILE A 86 -21.55 11.90 15.41
N THR A 87 -22.54 11.83 16.29
CA THR A 87 -23.60 12.84 16.43
C THR A 87 -24.21 12.75 17.82
N ASP A 88 -24.95 13.78 18.23
CA ASP A 88 -25.91 13.75 19.35
C ASP A 88 -25.34 13.11 20.64
N LEU A 89 -24.14 13.55 21.02
CA LEU A 89 -23.41 13.02 22.17
C LEU A 89 -24.09 13.40 23.49
N HIS A 90 -24.72 14.58 23.55
CA HIS A 90 -25.42 15.14 24.71
C HIS A 90 -24.71 14.87 26.05
N PHE A 91 -23.51 15.42 26.26
CA PHE A 91 -22.77 15.19 27.50
C PHE A 91 -23.43 15.87 28.71
N ASP A 92 -23.87 15.08 29.70
CA ASP A 92 -24.33 15.56 31.01
C ASP A 92 -23.19 15.56 32.03
N SER A 93 -22.74 16.76 32.41
CA SER A 93 -21.72 16.98 33.45
C SER A 93 -22.21 16.75 34.88
N TYR A 94 -23.53 16.67 35.11
CA TYR A 94 -24.14 16.42 36.41
C TYR A 94 -24.43 14.94 36.66
N TYR A 95 -24.21 14.09 35.66
CA TYR A 95 -24.55 12.66 35.76
C TYR A 95 -23.87 11.97 36.93
N THR A 96 -24.64 11.25 37.74
CA THR A 96 -24.13 10.51 38.91
C THR A 96 -24.90 9.21 39.15
N THR A 97 -24.22 8.15 39.60
CA THR A 97 -24.88 6.92 40.06
C THR A 97 -25.33 6.99 41.53
N LYS A 98 -25.13 8.14 42.19
CA LYS A 98 -25.38 8.36 43.63
C LYS A 98 -26.76 8.97 43.90
N GLY A 99 -27.82 8.28 43.47
CA GLY A 99 -29.18 8.74 43.74
C GLY A 99 -30.25 7.81 43.17
N ASP A 100 -31.49 8.25 43.30
CA ASP A 100 -32.58 7.97 42.36
C ASP A 100 -32.32 8.68 41.03
N ILE A 101 -32.85 8.13 39.92
CA ILE A 101 -32.70 8.71 38.57
C ILE A 101 -33.01 10.21 38.55
N PHE A 102 -34.01 10.65 39.31
CA PHE A 102 -34.48 12.04 39.29
C PHE A 102 -33.52 13.07 39.90
N ARG A 103 -32.52 12.62 40.67
CA ARG A 103 -31.42 13.47 41.19
C ARG A 103 -30.07 13.15 40.55
N SER A 104 -30.08 12.26 39.54
CA SER A 104 -28.89 11.65 38.98
C SER A 104 -28.51 12.18 37.60
N CYS A 105 -29.38 12.94 36.96
CA CYS A 105 -29.15 13.68 35.72
C CYS A 105 -30.10 14.89 35.67
N TRP A 106 -29.68 15.99 35.03
CA TRP A 106 -30.28 17.31 35.26
C TRP A 106 -31.72 17.47 34.73
N GLU A 107 -32.10 16.77 33.65
CA GLU A 107 -33.43 16.85 33.03
C GLU A 107 -34.59 16.65 34.03
N ASN A 108 -34.33 15.91 35.10
CA ASN A 108 -35.34 15.33 35.96
C ASN A 108 -35.65 16.07 37.28
N GLU A 109 -34.99 17.19 37.60
CA GLU A 109 -35.29 17.95 38.83
C GLU A 109 -36.78 18.39 38.88
N HIS A 110 -37.34 18.75 37.72
CA HIS A 110 -38.77 19.07 37.56
C HIS A 110 -39.71 17.86 37.66
N HIS A 111 -39.21 16.63 37.49
CA HIS A 111 -40.00 15.39 37.53
C HIS A 111 -40.04 14.74 38.93
N SER A 112 -39.79 15.52 39.98
CA SER A 112 -39.82 15.15 41.42
C SER A 112 -41.16 14.57 41.95
N GLY A 113 -42.14 14.26 41.10
CA GLY A 113 -43.44 13.67 41.46
C GLY A 113 -43.50 12.14 41.43
N THR A 114 -42.56 11.46 40.77
CA THR A 114 -42.56 9.99 40.64
C THR A 114 -41.26 9.38 41.14
N SER A 115 -41.27 8.68 42.27
CA SER A 115 -40.07 8.08 42.86
C SER A 115 -39.67 6.76 42.18
N ASN A 116 -39.01 6.80 41.02
CA ASN A 116 -38.21 5.64 40.59
C ASN A 116 -37.01 5.51 41.54
N THR A 117 -37.16 4.63 42.53
CA THR A 117 -36.10 4.22 43.47
C THR A 117 -34.96 3.44 42.81
N LYS A 118 -35.11 3.09 41.52
CA LYS A 118 -34.06 2.56 40.65
C LYS A 118 -32.91 3.58 40.58
N ARG A 119 -31.69 3.11 40.85
CA ARG A 119 -30.45 3.87 40.58
C ARG A 119 -30.07 3.70 39.11
N PRO A 120 -29.57 4.74 38.45
CA PRO A 120 -29.14 4.64 37.06
C PRO A 120 -27.81 3.89 36.93
N GLY A 121 -27.48 3.44 35.72
CA GLY A 121 -26.31 2.59 35.46
C GLY A 121 -24.97 3.35 35.41
N PRO A 122 -23.82 2.66 35.44
CA PRO A 122 -22.51 3.29 35.29
C PRO A 122 -22.26 3.89 33.89
N TYR A 123 -23.12 3.62 32.92
CA TYR A 123 -23.02 4.07 31.52
C TYR A 123 -24.28 4.80 31.02
N GLY A 124 -25.21 5.19 31.89
CA GLY A 124 -26.45 5.86 31.50
C GLY A 124 -27.72 5.25 32.12
N ASP A 125 -28.83 5.94 31.91
CA ASP A 125 -30.19 5.42 31.98
C ASP A 125 -30.98 6.03 30.81
N HIS A 126 -32.10 5.45 30.40
CA HIS A 126 -32.87 5.91 29.23
C HIS A 126 -33.62 7.23 29.47
N MET A 127 -33.66 7.70 30.71
CA MET A 127 -34.26 8.96 31.15
C MET A 127 -33.22 10.08 31.38
N CYS A 128 -32.03 9.97 30.77
CA CYS A 128 -30.91 10.89 30.99
C CYS A 128 -30.09 11.09 29.71
N ASP A 129 -29.52 12.29 29.57
CA ASP A 129 -28.39 12.59 28.68
C ASP A 129 -27.12 11.80 29.07
N SER A 130 -26.11 11.75 28.18
CA SER A 130 -24.99 10.80 28.24
C SER A 130 -23.92 11.13 29.30
N PRO A 131 -23.50 10.16 30.14
CA PRO A 131 -22.35 10.34 31.03
C PRO A 131 -21.00 10.24 30.31
N TRP A 132 -19.96 10.83 30.91
CA TRP A 132 -18.58 10.73 30.43
C TRP A 132 -18.13 9.28 30.19
N SER A 133 -18.51 8.35 31.06
CA SER A 133 -18.20 6.91 30.95
C SER A 133 -18.77 6.26 29.68
N LEU A 134 -19.90 6.76 29.16
CA LEU A 134 -20.48 6.28 27.90
C LEU A 134 -19.68 6.82 26.70
N LEU A 135 -19.35 8.12 26.71
CA LEU A 135 -18.53 8.76 25.67
C LEU A 135 -17.13 8.13 25.58
N GLU A 136 -16.50 7.88 26.74
CA GLU A 136 -15.21 7.21 26.84
C GLU A 136 -15.29 5.75 26.33
N SER A 137 -16.29 4.99 26.78
CA SER A 137 -16.52 3.60 26.33
C SER A 137 -16.77 3.51 24.82
N ALA A 138 -17.60 4.40 24.26
CA ALA A 138 -17.83 4.50 22.82
C ALA A 138 -16.55 4.84 22.05
N THR A 139 -15.73 5.75 22.57
CA THR A 139 -14.43 6.13 21.96
C THR A 139 -13.44 4.95 21.98
N GLN A 140 -13.39 4.19 23.07
CA GLN A 140 -12.60 2.96 23.16
C GLN A 140 -13.14 1.87 22.20
N ALA A 141 -14.46 1.78 22.02
CA ALA A 141 -15.10 0.85 21.08
C ALA A 141 -14.81 1.20 19.61
N MET A 142 -14.81 2.48 19.23
CA MET A 142 -14.37 2.92 17.89
C MET A 142 -12.90 2.54 17.65
N LYS A 143 -12.02 2.92 18.58
CA LYS A 143 -10.57 2.67 18.48
C LYS A 143 -10.22 1.18 18.37
N SER A 144 -10.92 0.32 19.12
CA SER A 144 -10.68 -1.12 19.12
C SER A 144 -11.31 -1.86 17.93
N LYS A 145 -12.31 -1.27 17.26
CA LYS A 145 -12.92 -1.84 16.04
C LYS A 145 -12.21 -1.43 14.75
N GLN A 146 -11.89 -0.15 14.61
CA GLN A 146 -11.25 0.42 13.43
C GLN A 146 -10.50 1.70 13.84
N GLY A 147 -9.34 1.53 14.49
CA GLY A 147 -8.45 2.63 14.86
C GLY A 147 -7.40 2.94 13.78
N ASP A 148 -6.82 1.91 13.16
CA ASP A 148 -5.58 2.03 12.38
C ASP A 148 -5.78 2.37 10.88
N ASN A 149 -7.03 2.28 10.39
CA ASN A 149 -7.38 2.56 8.99
C ASN A 149 -8.64 3.45 8.90
N VAL A 150 -8.62 4.57 9.64
CA VAL A 150 -9.61 5.65 9.56
C VAL A 150 -8.92 6.92 9.10
N GLU A 151 -9.50 7.58 8.09
CA GLU A 151 -8.95 8.80 7.50
C GLU A 151 -9.41 10.06 8.23
N PHE A 152 -10.66 10.09 8.70
CA PHE A 152 -11.24 11.21 9.43
C PHE A 152 -12.43 10.79 10.31
N VAL A 153 -12.88 11.72 11.16
CA VAL A 153 -14.12 11.60 11.93
C VAL A 153 -15.04 12.75 11.52
N LEU A 154 -16.24 12.43 11.06
CA LEU A 154 -17.32 13.39 10.85
C LEU A 154 -18.11 13.50 12.16
N TRP A 155 -18.16 14.69 12.76
CA TRP A 155 -19.02 14.98 13.90
C TRP A 155 -20.06 16.04 13.52
N THR A 156 -21.35 15.69 13.61
CA THR A 156 -22.46 16.56 13.16
C THR A 156 -23.07 17.45 14.25
N GLY A 157 -22.58 17.39 15.49
CA GLY A 157 -22.94 18.32 16.55
C GLY A 157 -23.62 17.70 17.78
N ASP A 158 -24.51 18.49 18.38
CA ASP A 158 -25.18 18.33 19.67
C ASP A 158 -24.34 17.62 20.77
N GLY A 159 -23.24 18.29 21.12
CA GLY A 159 -22.25 17.77 22.06
C GLY A 159 -22.58 17.93 23.54
N LEU A 160 -23.53 18.80 23.88
CA LEU A 160 -23.84 19.19 25.26
C LEU A 160 -25.23 18.68 25.64
N SER A 161 -25.42 18.32 26.90
CA SER A 161 -26.74 18.02 27.44
C SER A 161 -27.73 19.17 27.23
N HIS A 162 -29.01 18.83 27.04
CA HIS A 162 -30.17 19.74 27.02
C HIS A 162 -30.16 20.76 28.17
N SER A 163 -29.59 20.34 29.31
CA SER A 163 -29.32 21.08 30.53
C SER A 163 -28.46 22.33 30.31
N ALA A 164 -27.36 22.20 29.55
CA ALA A 164 -26.44 23.30 29.28
C ALA A 164 -27.10 24.41 28.46
N ARG A 165 -28.09 24.08 27.60
CA ARG A 165 -28.85 25.05 26.82
C ARG A 165 -29.64 26.02 27.71
N ARG A 166 -30.18 25.55 28.85
CA ARG A 166 -30.93 26.42 29.79
C ARG A 166 -30.05 27.41 30.54
N LEU A 167 -28.76 27.10 30.77
CA LEU A 167 -27.81 28.06 31.38
C LEU A 167 -27.58 29.29 30.49
N HIS A 168 -27.85 29.18 29.18
CA HIS A 168 -27.74 30.27 28.23
C HIS A 168 -29.04 31.09 28.02
N GLU A 169 -30.18 30.65 28.56
CA GLU A 169 -31.48 31.32 28.41
C GLU A 169 -32.10 31.65 29.80
N PRO A 170 -31.53 32.62 30.54
CA PRO A 170 -31.97 32.97 31.89
C PRO A 170 -33.30 33.74 31.90
N ASN A 171 -34.39 32.97 32.04
CA ASN A 171 -35.81 33.37 32.09
C ASN A 171 -36.43 33.77 30.75
N ARG A 172 -37.49 33.05 30.38
CA ARG A 172 -38.53 33.47 29.45
C ARG A 172 -39.86 32.81 29.80
#